data_AF-A0A2D8R886-F1
#
_entry.id   AF-A0A2D8R886-F1
#
_cell.length_a   1.000
_cell.length_b   1.000
_cell.length_c   1.000
_cell.angle_alpha   90.00
_cell.angle_beta   90.00
_cell.angle_gamma   90.00
#
_symmetry.space_group_name_H-M   'P 1'
#
loop_
_entity.id
_entity.type
_entity.pdbx_description
1 polymer ?
#
loop_
_entity_poly.entity_id
_entity_poly.type
_entity_poly.pdbx_seq_one_letter_code
_entity_poly.pdbx_strand_id
1 'polypeptide(L)' 'MPAEEMQNREAYIMSQAYQVIAQIALAADLFENDDVQRALDYFSTNEYREDFLPFPSTPMTPSNVIPPENNRGFE' A
#
# COMPACT_ATOMS: atom_id res chain seq x y z
N MET A 1 2.49 -26.13 8.64
CA MET A 1 3.88 -25.67 8.42
C MET A 1 4.43 -25.23 9.77
N PRO A 2 5.70 -25.51 10.09
CA PRO A 2 6.33 -25.03 11.31
C PRO A 2 6.45 -23.49 11.29
N ALA A 3 6.29 -22.85 12.45
CA ALA A 3 6.25 -21.39 12.58
C ALA A 3 7.52 -20.70 12.06
N GLU A 4 8.68 -21.33 12.20
CA GLU A 4 9.97 -20.85 11.69
C GLU A 4 10.01 -20.78 10.16
N GLU A 5 9.37 -21.72 9.46
CA GLU A 5 9.33 -21.75 8.00
C GLU A 5 8.42 -20.65 7.44
N MET A 6 7.35 -20.30 8.18
CA MET A 6 6.53 -19.13 7.87
C MET A 6 7.31 -17.82 8.07
N GLN A 7 7.97 -17.67 9.22
CA GLN A 7 8.72 -16.45 9.54
C GLN A 7 9.87 -16.20 8.55
N ASN A 8 10.59 -17.26 8.15
CA ASN A 8 11.64 -17.18 7.12
C ASN A 8 11.07 -16.81 5.75
N ARG A 9 9.88 -17.31 5.42
CA ARG A 9 9.21 -16.99 4.16
C ARG A 9 8.73 -15.54 4.12
N GLU A 10 8.19 -15.03 5.22
CA GLU A 10 7.80 -13.63 5.37
C GLU A 10 9.02 -12.71 5.26
N ALA A 11 10.12 -13.05 5.95
CA ALA A 11 11.42 -12.37 5.83
C ALA A 11 11.91 -12.27 4.40
N TYR A 12 11.83 -13.38 3.68
CA TYR A 12 12.22 -13.43 2.28
C TYR A 12 11.35 -12.50 1.41
N ILE A 13 10.03 -12.52 1.58
CA ILE A 13 9.10 -11.69 0.81
C ILE A 13 9.35 -10.19 1.08
N MET A 14 9.54 -9.80 2.34
CA MET A 14 9.81 -8.40 2.71
C MET A 14 11.14 -7.91 2.11
N SER A 15 12.19 -8.74 2.16
CA SER A 15 13.48 -8.41 1.55
C SER A 15 13.38 -8.22 0.03
N GLN A 16 12.59 -9.05 -0.66
CA GLN A 16 12.35 -8.89 -2.09
C GLN A 16 11.58 -7.60 -2.40
N ALA A 17 10.56 -7.27 -1.61
CA ALA A 17 9.79 -6.04 -1.76
C ALA A 17 10.69 -4.79 -1.60
N TYR A 18 11.55 -4.78 -0.58
CA TYR A 18 12.56 -3.73 -0.40
C TYR A 18 13.39 -3.51 -1.66
N GLN A 19 13.95 -4.59 -2.23
CA GLN A 19 14.82 -4.52 -3.40
C GLN A 19 14.09 -3.93 -4.62
N VAL A 20 12.85 -4.36 -4.87
CA VAL A 20 12.05 -3.87 -5.99
C VAL A 20 11.74 -2.38 -5.82
N ILE A 21 11.31 -1.95 -4.63
CA ILE A 21 10.97 -0.55 -4.37
C ILE A 21 12.21 0.34 -4.47
N ALA A 22 13.34 -0.09 -3.93
CA ALA A 22 14.60 0.66 -4.03
C ALA A 22 15.04 0.85 -5.48
N GLN A 23 14.89 -0.18 -6.32
CA GLN A 23 15.22 -0.08 -7.75
C GLN A 23 14.29 0.88 -8.50
N ILE A 24 12.98 0.82 -8.24
CA ILE A 24 12.00 1.73 -8.84
C ILE A 24 12.29 3.17 -8.41
N ALA A 25 12.53 3.39 -7.11
CA ALA A 25 12.86 4.69 -6.56
C ALA A 25 14.13 5.28 -7.18
N LEU A 26 15.18 4.47 -7.33
CA LEU A 26 16.42 4.89 -7.97
C LEU A 26 16.20 5.26 -9.44
N ALA A 27 15.46 4.43 -10.19
CA ALA A 27 15.17 4.68 -11.61
C ALA A 27 14.29 5.93 -11.83
N ALA A 28 13.45 6.27 -10.87
CA ALA A 28 12.56 7.42 -10.91
C ALA A 28 13.15 8.69 -10.27
N ASP A 29 14.37 8.63 -9.72
CA ASP A 29 15.00 9.71 -8.94
C ASP A 29 14.13 10.18 -7.74
N LEU A 30 13.46 9.22 -7.09
CA LEU A 30 12.56 9.45 -5.95
C LEU A 30 13.16 8.97 -4.62
N PHE A 31 14.47 8.71 -4.57
CA PHE A 31 15.09 8.13 -3.38
C PHE A 31 14.98 9.05 -2.16
N GLU A 32 14.99 10.37 -2.35
CA GLU A 32 14.82 11.36 -1.29
C GLU A 32 13.36 11.64 -0.94
N ASN A 33 12.40 10.99 -1.60
CA ASN A 33 10.98 11.17 -1.30
C ASN A 33 10.60 10.52 0.04
N ASP A 34 9.91 11.26 0.91
CA ASP A 34 9.53 10.82 2.24
C ASP A 34 8.67 9.54 2.24
N ASP A 35 7.74 9.39 1.27
CA ASP A 35 6.90 8.20 1.17
C ASP A 35 7.71 6.97 0.74
N VAL A 36 8.72 7.16 -0.12
CA VAL A 36 9.65 6.11 -0.54
C VAL A 36 10.53 5.69 0.63
N GLN A 37 11.09 6.65 1.38
CA GLN A 37 11.89 6.36 2.57
C GLN A 37 11.08 5.60 3.61
N ARG A 38 9.82 5.99 3.86
CA ARG A 38 8.91 5.25 4.75
C ARG A 38 8.64 3.83 4.24
N ALA A 39 8.46 3.64 2.94
CA ALA A 39 8.27 2.32 2.36
C ALA A 39 9.51 1.43 2.55
N LEU A 40 10.70 1.96 2.27
CA LEU A 40 11.96 1.24 2.45
C LEU A 40 12.20 0.86 3.91
N ASP A 41 11.94 1.77 4.85
CA ASP A 41 12.07 1.51 6.29
C ASP A 41 11.18 0.33 6.71
N TYR A 42 9.91 0.35 6.31
CA TYR A 42 8.96 -0.73 6.61
C TYR A 42 9.41 -2.11 6.09
N PHE A 43 9.84 -2.20 4.83
CA PHE A 43 10.27 -3.48 4.27
C PHE A 43 11.63 -3.93 4.83
N SER A 44 12.39 -3.03 5.46
CA SER A 44 13.67 -3.35 6.11
C SER A 44 13.51 -3.95 7.51
N THR A 45 12.49 -3.56 8.27
CA THR A 45 12.27 -4.04 9.65
C THR A 45 11.74 -5.47 9.68
N ASN A 46 11.21 -5.96 8.55
CA ASN A 46 10.62 -7.29 8.44
C ASN A 46 9.54 -7.57 9.51
N GLU A 47 8.80 -6.53 9.87
CA GLU A 47 7.70 -6.60 10.82
C GLU A 47 6.42 -6.15 10.13
N TYR A 48 5.38 -6.96 10.25
CA TYR A 48 4.06 -6.57 9.79
C TYR A 48 3.55 -5.40 10.63
N ARG A 49 3.16 -4.30 9.97
CA ARG A 49 2.50 -3.15 10.60
C ARG A 49 1.19 -2.89 9.89
N GLU A 50 0.11 -2.94 10.65
CA GLU A 50 -1.24 -2.73 10.14
C GLU A 50 -1.44 -1.30 9.59
N ASP A 51 -0.73 -0.32 10.18
CA ASP A 51 -0.77 1.09 9.79
C ASP A 51 0.35 1.51 8.81
N PHE A 52 0.94 0.55 8.08
CA PHE A 52 2.03 0.85 7.15
C PHE A 52 1.62 1.83 6.03
N LEU A 53 0.43 1.61 5.47
CA LEU A 53 -0.08 2.46 4.42
C LEU A 53 -0.81 3.67 5.05
N PRO A 54 -0.57 4.89 4.56
CA PRO A 54 -1.28 6.09 5.04
C PRO A 54 -2.75 6.13 4.58
N PHE A 55 -3.21 5.08 3.88
CA PHE A 55 -4.58 4.99 3.44
C PHE A 55 -5.43 4.45 4.58
N PRO A 56 -6.57 5.08 4.88
CA PRO A 56 -7.48 4.55 5.87
C PRO A 56 -7.90 3.14 5.46
N SER A 57 -7.77 2.17 6.37
CA SER A 57 -8.17 0.77 6.18
C SER A 57 -9.66 0.61 5.89
N THR A 58 -10.43 1.68 6.11
CA THR A 58 -11.84 1.75 5.72
C THR A 58 -11.95 1.92 4.20
N PRO A 59 -12.68 1.05 3.48
CA PRO A 59 -12.96 1.29 2.08
C PRO A 59 -13.59 2.68 1.94
N MET A 60 -13.07 3.52 1.04
CA MET A 60 -13.75 4.74 0.61
C MET A 60 -15.12 4.31 0.09
N THR A 61 -16.15 4.44 0.90
CA THR A 61 -17.52 4.48 0.37
C THR A 61 -17.55 5.64 -0.60
N PRO A 62 -17.82 5.42 -1.90
CA PRO A 62 -17.94 6.53 -2.85
C PRO A 62 -19.05 7.45 -2.34
N SER A 63 -18.66 8.56 -1.74
CA SER A 63 -19.60 9.58 -1.28
C SER A 63 -20.09 10.29 -2.53
N ASN A 64 -21.40 10.22 -2.76
CA ASN A 64 -22.15 10.86 -3.83
C ASN A 64 -21.87 10.37 -5.27
N VAL A 65 -22.36 9.18 -5.59
CA VAL A 65 -23.07 9.05 -6.87
C VAL A 65 -24.41 9.75 -6.67
N ILE A 66 -24.52 11.00 -7.13
CA ILE A 66 -25.80 11.70 -7.24
C ILE A 66 -26.67 10.81 -8.14
N PRO A 67 -27.79 10.22 -7.65
CA PRO A 67 -28.70 9.52 -8.54
C PRO A 67 -29.20 10.52 -9.59
N PRO A 68 -29.25 10.16 -10.89
CA PRO A 68 -29.73 11.06 -11.91
C PRO A 68 -31.13 11.56 -11.54
N GLU A 69 -31.29 12.89 -11.53
CA GLU A 69 -32.55 13.56 -11.27
C GLU A 69 -33.66 12.99 -12.15
N ASN A 70 -34.77 12.72 -11.48
CA ASN A 70 -35.99 12.13 -12.00
C ASN A 70 -36.66 13.08 -13.02
N ASN A 71 -36.28 13.02 -14.30
CA ASN A 71 -36.98 13.71 -15.39
C ASN A 71 -38.33 13.04 -15.72
N ARG A 72 -39.27 13.05 -14.76
CA ARG A 72 -40.69 12.93 -15.08
C ARG A 72 -41.27 14.32 -15.32
N GLY A 73 -40.89 14.90 -16.47
CA GLY A 73 -41.70 15.92 -17.13
C GLY A 73 -42.91 15.22 -17.73
N PHE A 74 -44.04 15.29 -17.03
CA PHE A 74 -45.36 15.14 -17.62
C PHE A 74 -45.79 16.51 -18.10
N GLU A 75 -45.84 16.73 -19.42
CA GLU A 75 -46.86 17.55 -20.09
C GLU A 75 -47.12 16.96 -21.49
#